data_AF-A0A7J4GTL7-F1
#
_entry.id   AF-A0A7J4GTL7-F1
#
_cell.length_a   1.000
_cell.length_b   1.000
_cell.length_c   1.000
_cell.angle_alpha   90.00
_cell.angle_beta   90.00
_cell.angle_gamma   90.00
#
_symmetry.space_group_name_H-M   'P 1'
#
loop_
_entity.id
_entity.type
_entity.pdbx_description
1 polymer ?
#
loop_
_entity_poly.entity_id
_entity_poly.type
_entity_poly.pdbx_seq_one_letter_code
_entity_poly.pdbx_strand_id
1 'polypeptide(L)'
;MDLESYTMIESFFIVLWIMMPAYLANTIAVLTGGKYPIDQGRIHSDGNRILGDGKTWSGLVGGTLGGVFIGFLQVNLGEGLIEALSGSQDVDFWGENSIIVFFLLSFGALFGDMTASFIKRRSQL
;
A
#
# COMPACT_ATOMS: atom_id res chain seq x y z
N MET A 1 -13.04 4.96 16.21
CA MET A 1 -13.13 6.32 15.67
C MET A 1 -14.44 6.41 14.93
N ASP A 2 -15.34 7.22 15.44
CA ASP A 2 -16.63 7.43 14.79
C ASP A 2 -16.43 8.46 13.67
N LEU A 3 -16.42 7.99 12.43
CA LEU A 3 -16.30 8.89 11.28
C LEU A 3 -17.54 9.77 11.08
N GLU A 4 -18.65 9.45 11.76
CA GLU A 4 -19.93 10.16 11.68
C GLU A 4 -19.87 11.58 12.25
N SER A 5 -18.87 11.91 13.07
CA SER A 5 -18.67 13.26 13.60
C SER A 5 -17.95 14.20 12.63
N TYR A 6 -17.34 13.66 11.56
CA TYR A 6 -16.60 14.45 10.58
C TYR A 6 -17.47 14.78 9.38
N THR A 7 -17.22 15.94 8.78
CA THR A 7 -17.81 16.27 7.48
C THR A 7 -17.33 15.30 6.39
N MET A 8 -18.06 15.24 5.28
CA MET A 8 -17.66 14.44 4.12
C MET A 8 -16.26 14.80 3.58
N ILE A 9 -15.91 16.09 3.64
CA ILE A 9 -14.63 16.59 3.14
C ILE A 9 -13.49 16.14 4.07
N GLU A 10 -13.65 16.30 5.39
CA GLU A 10 -12.67 15.84 6.37
C GLU A 10 -12.48 14.32 6.29
N SER A 11 -13.58 13.57 6.22
CA SER A 11 -13.55 12.11 6.07
C SER A 11 -12.76 11.66 4.84
N PHE A 12 -12.93 12.35 3.71
CA PHE A 12 -12.17 12.07 2.49
C PHE A 12 -10.65 12.23 2.72
N PHE A 13 -10.22 13.34 3.32
CA PHE A 13 -8.80 13.58 3.59
C PHE A 13 -8.24 12.66 4.66
N ILE A 14 -9.02 12.32 5.69
CA ILE A 14 -8.64 11.33 6.70
C ILE A 14 -8.41 9.96 6.05
N VAL A 15 -9.32 9.48 5.21
CA VAL A 15 -9.15 8.20 4.51
C VAL A 15 -7.95 8.25 3.56
N LEU A 16 -7.76 9.34 2.83
CA LEU A 16 -6.60 9.54 1.97
C LEU A 16 -5.30 9.44 2.78
N TRP A 17 -5.28 10.07 3.96
CA TRP A 17 -4.14 10.04 4.88
C TRP A 17 -3.87 8.63 5.41
N ILE A 18 -4.87 7.93 5.93
CA ILE A 18 -4.73 6.56 6.44
C ILE A 18 -4.24 5.59 5.35
N MET A 19 -4.72 5.75 4.11
CA MET A 19 -4.36 4.88 2.99
C MET A 19 -3.05 5.26 2.29
N MET A 20 -2.42 6.37 2.66
CA MET A 20 -1.19 6.86 2.03
C MET A 20 -0.04 5.83 1.99
N PRO A 21 0.23 5.03 3.04
CA PRO A 21 1.26 3.98 3.00
C PRO A 21 1.02 2.94 1.90
N ALA A 22 -0.25 2.58 1.65
CA ALA A 22 -0.62 1.63 0.60
C ALA A 22 -0.44 2.23 -0.80
N TYR A 23 -0.88 3.48 -1.00
CA TYR A 23 -0.75 4.17 -2.29
C TYR A 23 0.71 4.40 -2.67
N LEU A 24 1.52 4.91 -1.72
CA LEU A 24 2.94 5.16 -1.97
C LEU A 24 3.74 3.86 -2.08
N ALA A 25 3.37 2.77 -1.41
CA ALA A 25 4.01 1.46 -1.60
C ALA A 25 3.99 1.02 -3.08
N ASN A 26 2.85 1.20 -3.77
CA ASN A 26 2.74 0.88 -5.20
C ASN A 26 3.67 1.74 -6.06
N THR A 27 3.74 3.06 -5.80
CA THR A 27 4.65 3.95 -6.53
C THR A 27 6.11 3.62 -6.26
N ILE A 28 6.47 3.35 -5.01
CA ILE A 28 7.85 2.99 -4.62
C ILE A 28 8.23 1.63 -5.22
N ALA A 29 7.31 0.68 -5.31
CA ALA A 29 7.56 -0.60 -5.98
C ALA A 29 7.91 -0.43 -7.47
N VAL A 30 7.36 0.58 -8.15
CA VAL A 30 7.76 0.91 -9.54
C VAL A 30 9.20 1.42 -9.58
N LEU A 31 9.61 2.26 -8.63
CA LEU A 31 10.96 2.83 -8.56
C LEU A 31 12.03 1.80 -8.15
N THR A 32 11.68 0.91 -7.23
CA THR A 32 12.59 -0.11 -6.67
C THR A 32 12.51 -1.46 -7.39
N GLY A 33 11.50 -1.64 -8.23
CA GLY A 33 11.20 -2.85 -8.98
C GLY A 33 12.14 -3.12 -10.15
N GLY A 34 11.76 -4.14 -10.93
CA GLY A 34 12.45 -4.50 -12.18
C GLY A 34 13.55 -5.55 -12.02
N LYS A 35 13.88 -5.99 -10.81
CA LYS A 35 14.88 -7.04 -10.56
C LYS A 35 14.26 -8.28 -9.93
N TYR A 36 14.67 -9.44 -10.43
CA TYR A 36 14.22 -10.75 -9.96
C TYR A 36 12.69 -10.93 -10.08
N PRO A 37 12.18 -11.21 -11.30
CA PRO A 37 10.77 -11.51 -11.51
C PRO A 37 10.30 -12.63 -10.56
N ILE A 38 9.17 -12.42 -9.90
CA ILE A 38 8.65 -13.34 -8.86
C ILE A 38 8.29 -14.69 -9.49
N ASP A 39 7.70 -14.68 -10.69
CA ASP A 39 7.35 -15.91 -11.40
C ASP A 39 8.55 -16.59 -12.08
N GLN A 40 9.74 -15.98 -12.09
CA GLN A 40 10.95 -16.49 -12.73
C GLN A 40 10.76 -16.89 -14.20
N GLY A 41 9.85 -16.24 -14.94
CA GLY A 41 9.58 -16.61 -16.32
C GLY A 41 8.66 -17.83 -16.51
N ARG A 42 8.14 -18.41 -15.42
CA ARG A 42 7.29 -19.60 -15.49
C ARG A 42 6.00 -19.33 -16.25
N ILE A 43 5.65 -20.30 -17.09
CA ILE A 43 4.44 -20.33 -17.89
C ILE A 43 3.45 -21.25 -17.19
N HIS A 44 2.19 -20.83 -17.14
CA HIS A 44 1.09 -21.62 -16.63
C HIS A 44 0.51 -22.53 -17.74
N SER A 45 -0.37 -23.47 -17.40
CA SER A 45 -0.91 -24.45 -18.36
C SER A 45 -1.71 -23.85 -19.52
N ASP A 46 -2.11 -22.58 -19.39
CA ASP A 46 -2.79 -21.80 -20.42
C ASP A 46 -1.84 -21.15 -21.45
N GLY A 47 -0.52 -21.36 -21.32
CA GLY A 47 0.49 -20.79 -22.20
C GLY A 47 0.92 -19.36 -21.83
N ASN A 48 0.32 -18.76 -20.80
CA ASN A 48 0.65 -17.40 -20.35
C ASN A 48 1.59 -17.42 -19.14
N ARG A 49 2.34 -16.32 -18.94
CA ARG A 49 3.13 -16.09 -17.71
C ARG A 49 2.24 -16.15 -16.47
N ILE A 50 2.78 -16.59 -15.34
CA ILE A 50 2.01 -16.65 -14.07
C ILE A 50 1.65 -15.22 -13.61
N LEU A 51 2.64 -14.31 -13.56
CA LEU A 51 2.47 -12.92 -13.13
C LEU A 51 2.95 -11.91 -14.18
N GLY A 52 4.07 -12.21 -14.86
CA GLY A 52 4.75 -11.32 -15.81
C GLY A 52 5.89 -10.51 -15.19
N ASP A 53 6.67 -9.83 -16.04
CA ASP A 53 7.94 -9.19 -15.66
C ASP A 53 7.78 -7.99 -14.72
N GLY A 54 6.58 -7.39 -14.67
CA GLY A 54 6.29 -6.28 -13.78
C GLY A 54 6.23 -6.64 -12.29
N LYS A 55 6.11 -7.93 -11.94
CA LYS A 55 6.04 -8.37 -10.54
C LYS A 55 7.37 -8.94 -10.10
N THR A 56 8.09 -8.16 -9.29
CA THR A 56 9.51 -8.39 -8.95
C THR A 56 9.71 -8.42 -7.44
N TRP A 57 10.66 -9.24 -6.98
CA TRP A 57 11.01 -9.29 -5.56
C TRP A 57 11.58 -7.96 -5.07
N SER A 58 12.37 -7.27 -5.90
CA SER A 58 12.90 -5.95 -5.53
C SER A 58 11.78 -4.91 -5.35
N GLY A 59 10.74 -4.96 -6.18
CA GLY A 59 9.58 -4.08 -6.08
C GLY A 59 8.69 -4.42 -4.89
N LEU A 60 8.47 -5.72 -4.60
CA LEU A 60 7.68 -6.15 -3.45
C LEU A 60 8.34 -5.72 -2.14
N VAL A 61 9.64 -6.01 -1.98
CA VAL A 61 10.38 -5.65 -0.76
C VAL A 61 10.54 -4.14 -0.65
N GLY A 62 11.00 -3.48 -1.72
CA GLY A 62 11.23 -2.03 -1.73
C GLY A 62 9.94 -1.22 -1.53
N GLY A 63 8.84 -1.62 -2.18
CA GLY A 63 7.54 -1.00 -2.00
C GLY A 63 6.97 -1.21 -0.59
N THR A 64 7.07 -2.43 -0.05
CA THR A 64 6.58 -2.72 1.31
C THR A 64 7.35 -1.92 2.36
N LEU A 65 8.70 -1.96 2.31
CA LEU A 65 9.54 -1.19 3.23
C LEU A 65 9.35 0.32 3.05
N GLY A 66 9.21 0.78 1.82
CA GLY A 66 8.93 2.18 1.51
C GLY A 66 7.61 2.65 2.09
N GLY A 67 6.54 1.87 1.95
CA GLY A 67 5.25 2.20 2.54
C GLY A 67 5.25 2.15 4.07
N VAL A 68 5.93 1.17 4.69
CA VAL A 68 6.16 1.15 6.15
C VAL A 68 6.92 2.39 6.61
N PHE A 69 7.94 2.81 5.87
CA PHE A 69 8.70 4.03 6.16
C PHE A 69 7.82 5.29 6.06
N ILE A 70 6.94 5.37 5.05
CA ILE A 70 5.95 6.45 4.98
C ILE A 70 5.04 6.44 6.20
N GLY A 71 4.49 5.29 6.59
CA GLY A 71 3.65 5.17 7.79
C GLY A 71 4.39 5.60 9.06
N PHE A 72 5.66 5.24 9.20
CA PHE A 72 6.52 5.72 10.27
C PHE A 72 6.64 7.26 10.27
N LEU A 73 6.82 7.88 9.10
CA LEU A 73 6.82 9.35 8.99
C LEU A 73 5.47 9.95 9.37
N GLN A 74 4.35 9.31 9.04
CA GLN A 74 3.02 9.78 9.41
C GLN A 74 2.81 9.80 10.93
N VAL A 75 3.31 8.79 11.65
CA VAL A 75 3.21 8.76 13.12
C VAL A 75 4.11 9.82 13.77
N ASN A 76 5.34 9.98 13.28
CA ASN A 76 6.32 10.84 13.95
C ASN A 76 6.25 12.32 13.56
N LEU A 77 5.76 12.62 12.35
CA LEU A 77 5.75 13.98 11.79
C LEU A 77 4.34 14.44 11.38
N GLY A 78 3.34 13.57 11.47
CA GLY A 78 1.99 13.83 10.98
C GLY A 78 1.04 14.47 11.97
N GLU A 79 1.43 14.63 13.25
CA GLU A 79 0.56 15.15 14.31
C GLU A 79 -0.09 16.48 13.94
N GLY A 80 0.69 17.46 13.48
CA GLY A 80 0.15 18.77 13.12
C GLY A 80 -0.78 18.74 11.89
N LEU A 81 -0.56 17.82 10.95
CA LEU A 81 -1.45 17.67 9.80
C LEU A 81 -2.74 16.95 10.19
N ILE A 82 -2.65 15.95 11.06
CA ILE A 82 -3.78 15.24 11.64
C ILE A 82 -4.66 16.20 12.45
N GLU A 83 -4.07 17.04 13.27
CA GLU A 83 -4.79 18.06 14.04
C GLU A 83 -5.52 19.02 13.10
N ALA A 84 -4.85 19.49 12.04
CA ALA A 84 -5.47 20.36 11.04
C ALA A 84 -6.61 19.68 10.25
N LEU A 85 -6.51 18.37 10.00
CA LEU A 85 -7.50 17.60 9.24
C LEU A 85 -8.68 17.10 10.08
N SER A 86 -8.46 16.84 11.37
CA SER A 86 -9.46 16.27 12.28
C SER A 86 -10.01 17.26 13.31
N GLY A 87 -9.36 18.41 13.52
CA GLY A 87 -9.78 19.38 14.56
C GLY A 87 -9.69 18.83 15.99
N SER A 88 -9.02 17.70 16.20
CA SER A 88 -8.87 17.00 17.47
C SER A 88 -7.42 16.67 17.75
N GLN A 89 -6.99 16.86 19.00
CA GLN A 89 -5.57 16.81 19.38
C GLN A 89 -5.00 15.41 19.67
N ASP A 90 -5.82 14.34 19.67
CA ASP A 90 -5.37 12.98 20.01
C ASP A 90 -6.13 11.91 19.22
N VAL A 91 -5.99 11.89 17.89
CA VAL A 91 -6.57 10.82 17.07
C VAL A 91 -5.52 9.76 16.76
N ASP A 92 -5.65 8.61 17.40
CA ASP A 92 -4.90 7.41 17.02
C ASP A 92 -5.64 6.66 15.91
N PHE A 93 -5.11 6.74 14.69
CA PHE A 93 -5.66 6.05 13.51
C PHE A 93 -5.23 4.59 13.40
N TRP A 94 -4.05 4.24 13.92
CA TRP A 94 -3.37 2.98 13.61
C TRP A 94 -3.19 2.07 14.82
N GLY A 95 -3.54 2.54 16.02
CA GLY A 95 -3.53 1.77 17.25
C GLY A 95 -2.12 1.49 17.77
N GLU A 96 -2.06 0.69 18.84
CA GLU A 96 -0.81 0.33 19.53
C GLU A 96 0.25 -0.33 18.61
N ASN A 97 -0.19 -1.00 17.54
CA ASN A 97 0.69 -1.75 16.63
C ASN A 97 0.71 -1.15 15.22
N SER A 98 0.88 0.17 15.13
CA SER A 98 0.91 0.93 13.87
C SER A 98 1.85 0.36 12.80
N ILE A 99 3.02 -0.17 13.19
CA ILE A 99 3.98 -0.82 12.28
C ILE A 99 3.37 -2.02 11.55
N ILE A 100 2.60 -2.86 12.24
CA ILE A 100 1.93 -4.02 11.63
C ILE A 100 0.86 -3.52 10.66
N VAL A 101 0.12 -2.47 11.01
CA VAL A 101 -0.89 -1.87 10.13
C VAL A 101 -0.23 -1.34 8.85
N PHE A 102 0.88 -0.60 8.95
CA PHE A 102 1.60 -0.11 7.77
C PHE A 102 2.15 -1.25 6.92
N PHE A 103 2.69 -2.29 7.54
CA PHE A 103 3.14 -3.48 6.82
C PHE A 103 1.97 -4.12 6.05
N LEU A 104 0.83 -4.34 6.71
CA LEU A 104 -0.33 -4.96 6.08
C LEU A 104 -0.93 -4.09 4.98
N LEU A 105 -0.99 -2.77 5.16
CA LEU A 105 -1.44 -1.83 4.13
C LEU A 105 -0.54 -1.88 2.90
N SER A 106 0.77 -1.77 3.10
CA SER A 106 1.74 -1.71 2.00
C SER A 106 1.93 -3.06 1.31
N PHE A 107 2.13 -4.13 2.08
CA PHE A 107 2.24 -5.49 1.54
C PHE A 107 0.93 -5.93 0.89
N GLY A 108 -0.21 -5.66 1.55
CA GLY A 108 -1.54 -6.00 1.05
C GLY A 108 -1.86 -5.31 -0.27
N ALA A 109 -1.50 -4.04 -0.44
CA ALA A 109 -1.68 -3.32 -1.70
C ALA A 109 -0.89 -3.97 -2.85
N LEU A 110 0.40 -4.28 -2.62
CA LEU A 110 1.26 -4.93 -3.61
C LEU A 110 0.82 -6.36 -3.89
N PHE A 111 0.36 -7.08 -2.87
CA PHE A 111 -0.19 -8.42 -3.01
C PHE A 111 -1.50 -8.42 -3.81
N GLY A 112 -2.38 -7.45 -3.58
CA GLY A 112 -3.58 -7.23 -4.37
C GLY A 112 -3.25 -6.95 -5.84
N ASP A 113 -2.26 -6.11 -6.11
CA ASP A 113 -1.79 -5.81 -7.46
C ASP A 113 -1.16 -7.05 -8.16
N MET A 114 -0.43 -7.89 -7.42
CA MET A 114 0.02 -9.21 -7.92
C MET A 114 -1.17 -10.12 -8.24
N THR A 115 -2.16 -10.19 -7.36
CA THR A 115 -3.37 -11.00 -7.55
C THR A 115 -4.15 -10.54 -8.79
N ALA A 116 -4.34 -9.23 -8.95
CA ALA A 116 -4.95 -8.65 -10.14
C ALA A 116 -4.17 -9.01 -11.42
N SER A 117 -2.84 -9.03 -11.35
CA SER A 117 -2.00 -9.38 -12.49
C SER A 117 -2.07 -10.86 -12.83
N PHE A 118 -2.17 -11.73 -11.83
CA PHE A 118 -2.46 -13.14 -12.05
C PHE A 118 -3.81 -13.31 -12.76
N ILE A 119 -4.87 -12.66 -12.25
CA ILE A 119 -6.22 -12.76 -12.84
C ILE A 119 -6.23 -12.29 -14.29
N LYS A 120 -5.62 -11.12 -14.60
CA LYS A 120 -5.51 -10.60 -15.96
C LYS A 120 -4.92 -11.64 -16.93
N ARG A 121 -3.89 -12.37 -16.49
CA ARG A 121 -3.20 -13.37 -17.33
C ARG A 121 -4.01 -14.63 -17.54
N ARG A 122 -4.84 -15.01 -16.55
CA ARG A 122 -5.79 -16.11 -16.66
C ARG A 122 -6.99 -15.75 -17.54
N SER A 123 -7.43 -14.49 -17.51
CA SER A 123 -8.52 -13.99 -18.37
C SER A 123 -8.08 -13.59 -19.78
N GLN A 124 -6.79 -13.78 -20.13
CA GLN A 124 -6.20 -13.33 -21.40
C GLN A 124 -6.33 -11.82 -21.65
N LEU A 125 -6.35 -11.02 -20.58
CA LEU A 125 -6.33 -9.55 -20.60
C LEU A 125 -4.92 -8.99 -20.36
#